data_AF-A0A2E2XJH6-F1
#
_entry.id   AF-A0A2E2XJH6-F1
#
_cell.length_a   1.000
_cell.length_b   1.000
_cell.length_c   1.000
_cell.angle_alpha   90.00
_cell.angle_beta   90.00
_cell.angle_gamma   90.00
#
_symmetry.space_group_name_H-M   'P 1'
#
loop_
_entity.id
_entity.type
_entity.pdbx_description
1 polymer ?
#
loop_
_entity_poly.entity_id
_entity_poly.type
_entity_poly.pdbx_seq_one_letter_code
_entity_poly.pdbx_strand_id
1 'polypeptide(L)' 'MTIPSHQQLLTLSNNLLALLGILFLLSIALAYSSEQIPMTVQILAHILIIISSAAIKLCYLARITAQKALNLKVC' A
#
# COMPACT_ATOMS: atom_id res chain seq x y z
N MET A 1 -6.13 -24.55 -3.74
CA MET A 1 -5.41 -23.30 -3.44
C MET A 1 -3.92 -23.55 -3.63
N THR A 2 -3.31 -23.03 -4.70
CA THR A 2 -1.86 -23.07 -4.89
C THR A 2 -1.22 -21.95 -4.10
N ILE A 3 -0.31 -22.29 -3.17
CA ILE A 3 0.45 -21.29 -2.41
C ILE A 3 1.35 -20.55 -3.41
N PRO A 4 1.31 -19.20 -3.48
CA PRO A 4 2.18 -18.46 -4.38
C PRO A 4 3.64 -18.71 -4.03
N SER A 5 4.47 -18.90 -5.05
CA SER A 5 5.93 -19.00 -4.84
C SER A 5 6.46 -17.72 -4.19
N HIS A 6 7.57 -17.81 -3.44
CA HIS A 6 8.18 -16.63 -2.82
C HIS A 6 8.55 -15.54 -3.83
N GLN A 7 8.93 -15.92 -5.06
CA GLN A 7 9.18 -15.00 -6.17
C GLN A 7 7.91 -14.21 -6.58
N GLN A 8 6.77 -14.92 -6.69
CA GLN A 8 5.48 -14.30 -7.00
C GLN A 8 5.02 -13.40 -5.86
N LEU A 9 5.17 -13.83 -4.59
CA LEU A 9 4.84 -13.03 -3.43
C LEU A 9 5.68 -11.74 -3.38
N LEU A 10 6.98 -11.82 -3.69
CA LEU A 10 7.87 -10.66 -3.76
C LEU A 10 7.44 -9.67 -4.86
N THR A 11 7.13 -10.19 -6.05
CA THR A 11 6.69 -9.35 -7.18
C THR A 11 5.35 -8.68 -6.90
N LEU A 12 4.39 -9.45 -6.37
CA LEU A 12 3.07 -8.95 -6.01
C LEU A 12 3.14 -7.90 -4.90
N SER A 13 3.90 -8.18 -3.84
CA SER A 13 4.05 -7.23 -2.72
C SER A 13 4.72 -5.94 -3.16
N ASN A 14 5.74 -5.97 -4.02
CA ASN A 14 6.34 -4.75 -4.60
C ASN A 14 5.34 -3.94 -5.43
N ASN A 15 4.60 -4.60 -6.34
CA ASN A 15 3.63 -3.92 -7.19
C ASN A 15 2.49 -3.30 -6.37
N LEU A 16 1.99 -4.02 -5.37
CA LEU A 16 0.98 -3.50 -4.45
C LEU A 16 1.51 -2.35 -3.60
N LEU A 17 2.77 -2.42 -3.14
CA LEU A 17 3.40 -1.34 -2.38
C LEU A 17 3.42 -0.03 -3.20
N ALA A 18 3.81 -0.12 -4.47
CA ALA A 18 3.84 1.03 -5.38
C ALA A 18 2.43 1.59 -5.63
N LEU A 19 1.47 0.72 -5.94
CA LEU A 19 0.08 1.12 -6.17
C LEU A 19 -0.54 1.79 -4.95
N LEU A 20 -0.38 1.19 -3.76
CA LEU A 20 -0.89 1.74 -2.51
C LEU A 20 -0.18 3.04 -2.13
N GLY A 21 1.11 3.19 -2.44
CA GLY A 21 1.84 4.44 -2.26
C GLY A 21 1.25 5.58 -3.09
N ILE A 22 0.94 5.33 -4.36
CA ILE A 22 0.26 6.31 -5.22
C ILE A 22 -1.13 6.65 -4.67
N LEU A 23 -1.92 5.63 -4.31
CA LEU A 23 -3.25 5.83 -3.73
C LEU A 23 -3.20 6.66 -2.43
N PHE A 24 -2.22 6.39 -1.56
CA PHE A 24 -2.01 7.11 -0.32
C PHE A 24 -1.70 8.59 -0.58
N LEU A 25 -0.79 8.88 -1.50
CA LEU A 25 -0.45 10.26 -1.90
C LEU A 25 -1.64 11.01 -2.50
N LEU A 26 -2.41 10.36 -3.38
CA LEU A 26 -3.63 10.95 -3.95
C LEU A 26 -4.68 11.21 -2.87
N SER A 27 -4.83 10.29 -1.91
CA SER A 27 -5.76 10.45 -0.80
C SER A 27 -5.36 11.63 0.10
N ILE A 28 -4.06 11.82 0.36
CA ILE A 28 -3.55 13.02 1.07
C ILE A 28 -3.89 14.29 0.29
N ALA A 29 -3.63 14.31 -1.02
CA ALA A 29 -3.92 15.49 -1.85
C ALA A 29 -5.41 15.87 -1.80
N LEU A 30 -6.32 14.88 -1.83
CA LEU A 30 -7.76 15.10 -1.74
C LEU A 30 -8.22 15.48 -0.32
N ALA A 31 -7.66 14.85 0.71
CA ALA A 31 -7.99 15.07 2.10
C ALA A 31 -7.66 16.50 2.57
N TYR A 32 -6.58 17.08 2.04
CA TYR A 32 -6.08 18.41 2.41
C TYR A 32 -6.16 19.43 1.26
N SER A 33 -7.01 19.17 0.26
CA SER A 33 -7.32 20.12 -0.80
C SER A 33 -8.13 21.32 -0.27
N SER A 34 -8.13 22.42 -1.02
CA SER A 34 -8.92 23.63 -0.70
C SER A 34 -10.42 23.35 -0.53
N GLU A 35 -11.13 24.29 0.10
CA GLU A 35 -12.57 24.24 0.46
C GLU A 35 -13.54 23.95 -0.70
N GLN A 36 -13.04 23.89 -1.94
CA GLN A 36 -13.81 23.55 -3.13
C GLN A 36 -14.25 22.08 -3.17
N ILE A 37 -13.60 21.18 -2.41
CA ILE A 37 -13.96 19.75 -2.38
C ILE A 37 -15.00 19.47 -1.27
N PRO A 38 -16.09 18.74 -1.57
CA PRO A 38 -17.11 18.42 -0.58
C PRO A 38 -16.53 17.70 0.65
N MET A 39 -17.02 18.06 1.83
CA MET A 39 -16.60 17.45 3.11
C MET A 39 -16.68 15.92 3.10
N THR A 40 -17.71 15.34 2.47
CA THR A 40 -17.86 13.89 2.33
C THR A 40 -16.67 13.25 1.58
N VAL A 41 -16.18 13.91 0.52
CA VAL A 41 -15.02 13.42 -0.25
C VAL A 41 -13.75 13.52 0.60
N GLN A 42 -13.58 14.59 1.38
CA GLN A 42 -12.44 14.73 2.30
C GLN A 42 -12.46 13.64 3.38
N ILE A 43 -13.62 13.33 3.96
CA ILE A 43 -13.76 12.24 4.95
C ILE A 43 -13.40 10.89 4.33
N LEU A 44 -13.91 10.58 3.13
CA LEU A 44 -13.56 9.35 2.41
C LEU A 44 -12.06 9.28 2.11
N ALA A 45 -11.44 10.38 1.74
CA ALA A 45 -10.00 10.47 1.53
C ALA A 45 -9.21 10.16 2.82
N HIS A 46 -9.62 10.69 3.97
CA HIS A 46 -9.01 10.35 5.27
C HIS A 46 -9.15 8.86 5.62
N ILE A 47 -10.32 8.26 5.37
CA ILE A 47 -10.52 6.81 5.56
C ILE A 47 -9.58 6.03 4.66
N LEU A 48 -9.43 6.43 3.39
CA LEU A 48 -8.51 5.80 2.45
C LEU A 48 -7.05 5.92 2.89
N ILE A 49 -6.62 7.05 3.47
CA ILE A 49 -5.28 7.22 4.05
C ILE A 49 -5.02 6.16 5.12
N ILE A 50 -5.98 5.95 6.04
CA ILE A 50 -5.84 4.97 7.13
C ILE A 50 -5.75 3.54 6.57
N ILE A 51 -6.65 3.16 5.66
CA ILE A 51 -6.71 1.82 5.08
C ILE A 51 -5.44 1.54 4.25
N SER A 52 -5.03 2.46 3.39
CA SER A 52 -3.85 2.29 2.55
C SER A 52 -2.56 2.27 3.38
N SER A 53 -2.44 3.06 4.44
CA SER A 53 -1.31 2.98 5.38
C SER A 53 -1.19 1.60 6.03
N ALA A 54 -2.30 1.03 6.49
CA ALA A 54 -2.32 -0.32 7.04
C ALA A 54 -1.94 -1.37 5.98
N ALA A 55 -2.49 -1.27 4.78
CA ALA A 55 -2.20 -2.18 3.68
C ALA A 55 -0.73 -2.11 3.20
N ILE A 56 -0.12 -0.92 3.19
CA ILE A 56 1.31 -0.72 2.87
C ILE A 56 2.17 -1.50 3.86
N LYS A 57 1.87 -1.41 5.16
CA LYS A 57 2.61 -2.15 6.20
C LYS A 57 2.52 -3.67 5.98
N LEU A 58 1.34 -4.18 5.63
CA LEU A 58 1.14 -5.60 5.32
C LEU A 58 1.92 -6.03 4.07
N CYS A 59 1.89 -5.23 3.01
CA CYS A 59 2.66 -5.49 1.79
C CYS A 59 4.17 -5.48 2.07
N TYR A 60 4.63 -4.56 2.92
CA TYR A 60 6.03 -4.50 3.35
C TYR A 60 6.43 -5.75 4.14
N LEU A 61 5.60 -6.23 5.07
CA LEU A 61 5.85 -7.48 5.79
C LEU A 61 5.87 -8.70 4.87
N ALA A 62 4.97 -8.76 3.88
CA ALA A 62 4.95 -9.83 2.88
C ALA A 62 6.24 -9.81 2.03
N ARG A 63 6.69 -8.62 1.63
CA ARG A 63 7.95 -8.40 0.91
C ARG A 63 9.16 -8.87 1.73
N ILE A 64 9.27 -8.48 3.00
CA ILE A 64 10.36 -8.94 3.89
C ILE A 64 10.34 -10.45 4.02
N THR A 65 9.16 -11.05 4.23
CA THR A 65 9.01 -12.50 4.37
C THR A 65 9.48 -13.23 3.12
N ALA A 66 9.13 -12.73 1.93
CA ALA A 66 9.57 -13.28 0.66
C ALA A 66 11.08 -13.10 0.43
N GLN A 67 11.65 -11.93 0.74
CA GLN A 67 13.09 -11.68 0.62
C GLN A 67 13.90 -12.61 1.52
N LYS A 68 13.46 -12.81 2.77
CA LYS A 68 14.10 -13.75 3.69
C LYS A 68 14.07 -15.18 3.16
N ALA A 69 12.91 -15.64 2.66
CA ALA A 69 12.78 -16.98 2.10
C ALA A 69 13.66 -17.20 0.84
N LEU A 70 13.94 -16.13 0.08
CA LEU A 70 14.79 -16.16 -1.10
C LEU A 70 16.27 -15.86 -0.81
N ASN A 71 16.67 -15.71 0.46
CA ASN A 71 18.03 -15.27 0.86
C ASN A 71 18.48 -13.95 0.20
N LEU A 72 17.53 -13.07 -0.11
CA LEU A 72 17.80 -11.72 -0.61
C LEU A 72 18.01 -10.75 0.55
N LYS A 73 18.77 -9.69 0.30
CA LYS A 73 18.91 -8.60 1.27
C LYS A 73 17.53 -7.96 1.54
N VAL A 74 17.19 -7.84 2.83
CA VAL A 74 16.02 -7.09 3.27
C VAL A 74 16.38 -5.61 3.26
N CYS A 75 15.60 -4.81 2.52
CA CYS A 75 15.83 -3.37 2.33
C CYS A 75 14.57 -2.61 2.69
#